data_AF-A0A967A8B0-F1
#
_entry.id   AF-A0A967A8B0-F1
#
_cell.length_a   1.000
_cell.length_b   1.000
_cell.length_c   1.000
_cell.angle_alpha   90.00
_cell.angle_beta   90.00
_cell.angle_gamma   90.00
#
_symmetry.space_group_name_H-M   'P 1'
#
loop_
_entity.id
_entity.type
_entity.pdbx_description
1 polymer ?
#
loop_
_entity_poly.entity_id
_entity_poly.type
_entity_poly.pdbx_seq_one_letter_code
_entity_poly.pdbx_strand_id
1 'polypeptide(L)'
;MTRPGHPTIFDTHSTSMGMRALPSSDKTLSVMAFFCSCAALVVSLVGWATFDLPITKYVRSVTVHLPWDQLAVPWMAFTSNFGDWIGQGWRLAFVSLLLLAVAWAFNRPMLKVAAIQSLIAHGIAAILANGLKHLIGRPRPKFTHSGDWQITMSFVSGLDSFPSGHSTASFAVATVLAKRFPIWGPLCISLAAFVALSRVLRGSHFPTDAVGGAIVGVLSGSIAAAPFREWRTSLQEGCRRAAIGVSVAFAVLWTLSHKMDDEFVGTLLMGLGAAAIMASVWIRWTGWKLGERSKGTWHLKTSLYLMGYGLAAMTTSLLVVSAVGFTCLACWFHANTKAPGSSEELLNLSIVKEGALFGGLALAVLILVTARGVLPF
;
A
#
# COMPACT_ATOMS: atom_id res chain seq x y z
N MET A 1 -64.97 -2.31 8.00
CA MET A 1 -64.09 -1.20 7.54
C MET A 1 -62.77 -1.32 8.26
N THR A 2 -61.77 -1.86 7.57
CA THR A 2 -60.41 -2.15 8.04
C THR A 2 -59.54 -0.90 7.88
N ARG A 3 -58.89 -0.45 8.97
CA ARG A 3 -57.75 0.48 8.88
C ARG A 3 -56.44 -0.33 8.92
N PRO A 4 -55.45 -0.05 8.06
CA PRO A 4 -54.27 -0.89 7.93
C PRO A 4 -53.20 -0.57 8.98
N GLY A 5 -52.80 -1.61 9.72
CA GLY A 5 -51.42 -2.05 9.95
C GLY A 5 -50.33 -1.03 10.25
N HIS A 6 -50.02 -0.84 11.53
CA HIS A 6 -48.65 -0.69 11.99
C HIS A 6 -48.24 -2.00 12.69
N PRO A 7 -47.38 -2.83 12.08
CA PRO A 7 -46.62 -3.82 12.82
C PRO A 7 -45.21 -3.27 13.05
N THR A 8 -44.95 -2.86 14.29
CA THR A 8 -43.62 -2.80 14.88
C THR A 8 -43.01 -4.21 14.82
N ILE A 9 -42.16 -4.46 13.83
CA ILE A 9 -41.33 -5.67 13.77
C ILE A 9 -39.89 -5.22 13.99
N PHE A 10 -39.49 -5.20 15.26
CA PHE A 10 -38.12 -5.50 15.63
C PHE A 10 -37.93 -6.98 15.30
N ASP A 11 -37.55 -7.28 14.05
CA ASP A 11 -37.09 -8.61 13.68
C ASP A 11 -35.70 -8.80 14.30
N THR A 12 -35.70 -9.25 15.55
CA THR A 12 -34.56 -9.93 16.16
C THR A 12 -34.45 -11.31 15.55
N HIS A 13 -34.12 -11.39 14.26
CA HIS A 13 -33.47 -12.59 13.73
C HIS A 13 -32.03 -12.55 14.25
N SER A 14 -31.86 -13.07 15.46
CA SER A 14 -30.61 -13.63 15.94
C SER A 14 -30.23 -14.76 14.98
N THR A 15 -29.58 -14.41 13.87
CA THR A 15 -28.63 -15.32 13.26
C THR A 15 -27.49 -15.40 14.26
N SER A 16 -27.58 -16.42 15.11
CA SER A 16 -26.40 -17.02 15.70
C SER A 16 -25.52 -17.45 14.53
N MET A 17 -24.71 -16.51 14.05
CA MET A 17 -23.57 -16.78 13.20
C MET A 17 -22.58 -17.49 14.11
N GLY A 18 -22.89 -18.75 14.40
CA GLY A 18 -22.02 -19.66 15.12
C GLY A 18 -20.68 -19.55 14.43
N MET A 19 -19.64 -19.29 15.23
CA MET A 19 -18.26 -19.36 14.79
C MET A 19 -18.05 -20.73 14.16
N ARG A 20 -18.20 -20.82 12.85
CA ARG A 20 -17.61 -21.92 12.10
C ARG A 20 -16.13 -21.66 12.18
N ALA A 21 -15.48 -22.31 13.14
CA ALA A 21 -14.03 -22.38 13.19
C ALA A 21 -13.57 -22.73 11.77
N LEU A 22 -12.75 -21.85 11.18
CA LEU A 22 -12.13 -22.14 9.89
C LEU A 22 -11.53 -23.55 9.96
N PRO A 23 -11.77 -24.41 8.94
CA PRO A 23 -11.07 -25.69 8.81
C PRO A 23 -9.57 -25.52 9.11
N SER A 24 -8.93 -26.51 9.72
CA SER A 24 -7.51 -26.41 10.13
C SER A 24 -6.60 -25.98 8.98
N SER A 25 -6.91 -26.40 7.74
CA SER A 25 -6.23 -25.98 6.51
C SER A 25 -6.30 -24.47 6.22
N ASP A 26 -7.47 -23.85 6.41
CA ASP A 26 -7.72 -22.45 6.08
C ASP A 26 -7.00 -21.52 7.07
N LYS A 27 -6.89 -21.95 8.33
CA LYS A 27 -6.09 -21.25 9.35
C LYS A 27 -4.61 -21.27 8.98
N THR A 28 -4.07 -22.41 8.53
CA THR A 28 -2.67 -22.52 8.11
C THR A 28 -2.38 -21.62 6.91
N LEU A 29 -3.22 -21.65 5.87
CA LEU A 29 -3.06 -20.79 4.69
C LEU A 29 -3.13 -19.29 5.03
N SER A 30 -4.02 -18.89 5.94
CA SER A 30 -4.10 -17.50 6.43
C SER A 30 -2.83 -17.06 7.15
N VAL A 31 -2.24 -17.95 7.97
CA VAL A 31 -0.98 -17.69 8.67
C VAL A 31 0.18 -17.59 7.68
N MET A 32 0.26 -18.48 6.68
CA MET A 32 1.28 -18.40 5.62
C MET A 32 1.17 -17.09 4.82
N ALA A 33 -0.05 -16.68 4.45
CA ALA A 33 -0.28 -15.41 3.76
C ALA A 33 0.24 -14.21 4.57
N PHE A 34 0.04 -14.22 5.89
CA PHE A 34 0.53 -13.18 6.78
C PHE A 34 2.06 -13.14 6.83
N PHE A 35 2.72 -14.28 7.05
CA PHE A 35 4.18 -14.34 7.10
C PHE A 35 4.83 -13.94 5.77
N CYS A 36 4.28 -14.38 4.63
CA CYS A 36 4.74 -13.92 3.32
C CYS A 36 4.55 -12.41 3.13
N SER A 37 3.45 -11.84 3.62
CA SER A 37 3.24 -10.38 3.59
C SER A 37 4.28 -9.64 4.42
N CYS A 38 4.59 -10.13 5.62
CA CYS A 38 5.64 -9.55 6.47
C CYS A 38 7.03 -9.67 5.83
N ALA A 39 7.36 -10.83 5.25
CA ALA A 39 8.62 -11.03 4.53
C ALA A 39 8.76 -10.07 3.34
N ALA A 40 7.69 -9.90 2.55
CA ALA A 40 7.65 -8.93 1.45
C ALA A 40 7.91 -7.49 1.94
N LEU A 41 7.29 -7.08 3.05
CA LEU A 41 7.49 -5.76 3.65
C LEU A 41 8.93 -5.57 4.15
N VAL A 42 9.51 -6.57 4.81
CA VAL A 42 10.89 -6.51 5.31
C VAL A 42 11.87 -6.37 4.15
N VAL A 43 11.78 -7.26 3.14
CA VAL A 43 12.66 -7.21 1.96
C VAL A 43 12.49 -5.88 1.22
N SER A 44 11.25 -5.40 1.08
CA SER A 44 11.00 -4.10 0.45
C SER A 44 11.61 -2.96 1.26
N LEU A 45 11.47 -2.95 2.60
CA LEU A 45 12.04 -1.90 3.45
C LEU A 45 13.58 -1.88 3.39
N VAL A 46 14.22 -3.05 3.35
CA VAL A 46 15.67 -3.16 3.11
C VAL A 46 16.04 -2.56 1.76
N GLY A 47 15.27 -2.87 0.71
CA GLY A 47 15.45 -2.26 -0.61
C GLY A 47 15.20 -0.74 -0.62
N TRP A 48 14.19 -0.26 0.09
CA TRP A 48 13.93 1.18 0.22
C TRP A 48 15.06 1.92 0.95
N ALA A 49 15.72 1.27 1.91
CA ALA A 49 16.81 1.87 2.66
C ALA A 49 18.02 2.21 1.79
N THR A 50 18.22 1.52 0.66
CA THR A 50 19.31 1.84 -0.28
C THR A 50 19.10 3.21 -0.94
N PHE A 51 17.85 3.70 -1.02
CA PHE A 51 17.51 5.01 -1.59
C PHE A 51 17.63 6.16 -0.60
N ASP A 52 17.74 5.89 0.70
CA ASP A 52 17.63 6.94 1.71
C ASP A 52 18.71 8.02 1.55
N LEU A 53 19.97 7.62 1.43
CA LEU A 53 21.10 8.54 1.26
C LEU A 53 21.17 9.15 -0.15
N PRO A 54 21.08 8.38 -1.26
CA PRO A 54 21.10 8.96 -2.61
C PRO A 54 20.02 10.03 -2.82
N ILE A 55 18.77 9.73 -2.45
CA ILE A 55 17.66 10.69 -2.60
C ILE A 55 17.88 11.91 -1.69
N THR A 56 18.31 11.71 -0.44
CA THR A 56 18.58 12.83 0.46
C THR A 56 19.68 13.75 -0.08
N LYS A 57 20.76 13.17 -0.63
CA LYS A 57 21.86 13.94 -1.26
C LYS A 57 21.37 14.69 -2.48
N TYR A 58 20.56 14.06 -3.33
CA TYR A 58 19.97 14.69 -4.51
C TYR A 58 19.03 15.85 -4.14
N VAL A 59 18.10 15.62 -3.21
CA VAL A 59 17.20 16.68 -2.72
C VAL A 59 17.99 17.84 -2.14
N ARG A 60 19.07 17.57 -1.41
CA ARG A 60 19.98 18.63 -0.91
C ARG A 60 20.70 19.37 -2.04
N SER A 61 21.21 18.67 -3.06
CA SER A 61 21.98 19.32 -4.13
C SER A 61 21.15 20.26 -4.99
N VAL A 62 19.84 20.03 -5.12
CA VAL A 62 18.92 20.92 -5.84
C VAL A 62 18.28 22.01 -4.98
N THR A 63 18.61 22.07 -3.68
CA THR A 63 18.04 23.01 -2.70
C THR A 63 19.04 23.99 -2.10
N VAL A 64 20.32 23.94 -2.50
CA VAL A 64 21.52 24.51 -1.85
C VAL A 64 21.53 26.03 -1.58
N HIS A 65 20.55 26.84 -2.04
CA HIS A 65 20.70 28.30 -2.01
C HIS A 65 19.68 29.09 -1.18
N LEU A 66 18.91 28.45 -0.30
CA LEU A 66 17.95 29.17 0.56
C LEU A 66 18.05 28.72 2.03
N PRO A 67 17.65 29.58 2.99
CA PRO A 67 17.51 29.17 4.38
C PRO A 67 16.66 27.90 4.51
N TRP A 68 17.01 27.05 5.47
CA TRP A 68 16.30 25.81 5.77
C TRP A 68 14.78 26.08 5.76
N ASP A 69 14.03 25.25 5.03
CA ASP A 69 12.57 25.30 4.81
C ASP A 69 12.10 25.86 3.45
N GLN A 70 13.00 26.44 2.64
CA GLN A 70 12.67 26.95 1.31
C GLN A 70 13.31 26.10 0.19
N LEU A 71 12.48 25.54 -0.69
CA LEU A 71 12.93 24.83 -1.88
C LEU A 71 13.11 25.84 -3.02
N ALA A 72 14.32 25.93 -3.58
CA ALA A 72 14.63 26.86 -4.67
C ALA A 72 13.90 26.50 -5.98
N VAL A 73 13.53 25.23 -6.14
CA VAL A 73 12.81 24.72 -7.32
C VAL A 73 11.30 24.92 -7.12
N PRO A 74 10.60 25.77 -7.91
CA PRO A 74 9.22 26.17 -7.63
C PRO A 74 8.22 25.03 -7.54
N TRP A 75 8.32 24.03 -8.42
CA TRP A 75 7.41 22.88 -8.39
C TRP A 75 7.67 21.97 -7.18
N MET A 76 8.92 21.81 -6.76
CA MET A 76 9.25 21.07 -5.53
C MET A 76 8.76 21.82 -4.29
N ALA A 77 8.90 23.15 -4.27
CA ALA A 77 8.36 24.02 -3.24
C ALA A 77 6.84 23.87 -3.12
N PHE A 78 6.13 24.00 -4.24
CA PHE A 78 4.68 23.85 -4.29
C PHE A 78 4.25 22.47 -3.79
N THR A 79 4.82 21.40 -4.35
CA THR A 79 4.44 20.02 -3.98
C THR A 79 4.72 19.72 -2.51
N SER A 80 5.86 20.18 -2.00
CA SER A 80 6.24 19.99 -0.59
C SER A 80 5.35 20.79 0.35
N ASN A 81 5.06 22.06 0.02
CA ASN A 81 4.22 22.93 0.83
C ASN A 81 2.76 22.51 0.83
N PHE A 82 2.23 22.15 -0.34
CA PHE A 82 0.87 21.66 -0.45
C PHE A 82 0.68 20.31 0.26
N GLY A 83 1.62 19.37 0.08
CA GLY A 83 1.57 18.06 0.72
C GLY A 83 1.70 18.13 2.25
N ASP A 84 2.60 18.98 2.75
CA ASP A 84 2.65 19.30 4.18
C ASP A 84 1.37 19.95 4.67
N TRP A 85 0.82 20.88 3.88
CA TRP A 85 -0.39 21.58 4.24
C TRP A 85 -1.57 20.62 4.40
N ILE A 86 -1.81 19.72 3.45
CA ILE A 86 -2.91 18.74 3.59
C ILE A 86 -2.61 17.63 4.61
N GLY A 87 -1.34 17.30 4.84
CA GLY A 87 -0.93 16.16 5.67
C GLY A 87 -0.85 16.44 7.18
N GLN A 88 -1.09 17.67 7.62
CA GLN A 88 -1.03 18.00 9.05
C GLN A 88 -2.10 17.25 9.84
N GLY A 89 -1.70 16.67 10.98
CA GLY A 89 -2.58 15.80 11.78
C GLY A 89 -3.91 16.46 12.17
N TRP A 90 -3.84 17.69 12.69
CA TRP A 90 -5.05 18.44 13.09
C TRP A 90 -5.97 18.79 11.91
N ARG A 91 -5.43 18.94 10.69
CA ARG A 91 -6.26 19.21 9.49
C ARG A 91 -6.98 17.96 9.04
N LEU A 92 -6.32 16.81 9.06
CA LEU A 92 -6.98 15.52 8.78
C LEU A 92 -8.07 15.21 9.82
N ALA A 93 -7.82 15.53 11.09
CA ALA A 93 -8.83 15.45 12.14
C ALA A 93 -10.00 16.42 11.87
N PHE A 94 -9.70 17.68 11.52
CA PHE A 94 -10.71 18.68 11.16
C PHE A 94 -11.55 18.26 9.95
N VAL A 95 -10.93 17.73 8.89
CA VAL A 95 -11.64 17.19 7.72
C VAL A 95 -12.56 16.05 8.14
N SER A 96 -12.09 15.15 9.01
CA SER A 96 -12.93 14.04 9.50
C SER A 96 -14.11 14.54 10.34
N LEU A 97 -13.91 15.58 11.17
CA LEU A 97 -14.98 16.24 11.93
C LEU A 97 -15.97 16.97 11.02
N LEU A 98 -15.48 17.67 9.99
CA LEU A 98 -16.32 18.33 9.00
C LEU A 98 -17.16 17.30 8.22
N LEU A 99 -16.55 16.19 7.79
CA LEU A 99 -17.27 15.08 7.16
C LEU A 99 -18.36 14.51 8.09
N LEU A 100 -18.08 14.41 9.40
CA LEU A 100 -19.05 13.97 10.39
C LEU A 100 -20.22 14.97 10.52
N ALA A 101 -19.93 16.27 10.59
CA ALA A 101 -20.94 17.32 10.67
C ALA A 101 -21.85 17.34 9.44
N VAL A 102 -21.26 17.27 8.23
CA VAL A 102 -22.00 17.15 6.96
C VAL A 102 -22.82 15.88 6.93
N ALA A 103 -22.25 14.74 7.34
CA ALA A 103 -22.98 13.48 7.38
C ALA A 103 -24.18 13.51 8.34
N TRP A 104 -24.07 14.27 9.44
CA TRP A 104 -25.15 14.51 10.38
C TRP A 104 -26.24 15.41 9.79
N ALA A 105 -25.85 16.56 9.23
CA ALA A 105 -26.76 17.52 8.62
C ALA A 105 -27.57 16.93 7.45
N PHE A 106 -26.95 16.12 6.59
CA PHE A 106 -27.60 15.52 5.41
C PHE A 106 -28.03 14.06 5.62
N ASN A 107 -28.02 13.59 6.87
CA ASN A 107 -28.39 12.23 7.27
C ASN A 107 -27.81 11.10 6.40
N ARG A 108 -26.50 11.15 6.12
CA ARG A 108 -25.78 10.16 5.31
C ARG A 108 -25.09 9.11 6.21
N PRO A 109 -25.69 7.93 6.49
CA PRO A 109 -25.18 7.00 7.48
C PRO A 109 -23.78 6.45 7.15
N MET A 110 -23.51 6.14 5.87
CA MET A 110 -22.18 5.68 5.45
C MET A 110 -21.09 6.72 5.65
N LEU A 111 -21.41 8.00 5.48
CA LEU A 111 -20.45 9.09 5.69
C LEU A 111 -20.16 9.29 7.18
N LYS A 112 -21.16 9.11 8.06
CA LYS A 112 -20.97 9.12 9.52
C LYS A 112 -19.98 8.02 9.94
N VAL A 113 -20.19 6.79 9.45
CA VAL A 113 -19.32 5.65 9.75
C VAL A 113 -17.89 5.90 9.26
N ALA A 114 -17.74 6.38 8.02
CA ALA A 114 -16.42 6.69 7.46
C ALA A 114 -15.71 7.77 8.29
N ALA A 115 -16.40 8.86 8.63
CA ALA A 115 -15.82 9.96 9.41
C ALA A 115 -15.35 9.52 10.81
N ILE A 116 -16.19 8.77 11.55
CA ILE A 116 -15.84 8.24 12.87
C ILE A 116 -14.65 7.28 12.77
N GLN A 117 -14.66 6.37 11.79
CA GLN A 117 -13.57 5.42 11.60
C GLN A 117 -12.28 6.11 11.16
N SER A 118 -12.35 7.20 10.39
CA SER A 118 -11.18 8.02 10.05
C SER A 118 -10.58 8.70 11.28
N LEU A 119 -11.41 9.19 12.21
CA LEU A 119 -10.93 9.73 13.50
C LEU A 119 -10.27 8.64 14.36
N ILE A 120 -10.88 7.47 14.49
CA ILE A 120 -10.32 6.33 15.21
C ILE A 120 -8.99 5.90 14.58
N ALA A 121 -8.95 5.78 13.24
CA ALA A 121 -7.74 5.43 12.50
C ALA A 121 -6.63 6.45 12.74
N HIS A 122 -6.96 7.73 12.76
CA HIS A 122 -6.01 8.80 13.06
C HIS A 122 -5.44 8.68 14.49
N GLY A 123 -6.29 8.41 15.48
CA GLY A 123 -5.86 8.21 16.87
C GLY A 123 -4.92 7.01 17.02
N ILE A 124 -5.28 5.86 16.44
CA ILE A 124 -4.42 4.65 16.43
C ILE A 124 -3.09 4.96 15.74
N ALA A 125 -3.13 5.60 14.58
CA ALA A 125 -1.96 5.98 13.80
C ALA A 125 -1.03 6.92 14.58
N ALA A 126 -1.58 7.91 15.30
CA ALA A 126 -0.81 8.84 16.11
C ALA A 126 -0.11 8.14 17.30
N ILE A 127 -0.81 7.24 17.99
CA ILE A 127 -0.25 6.46 19.10
C ILE A 127 0.90 5.59 18.59
N LEU A 128 0.68 4.84 17.50
CA LEU A 128 1.70 3.96 16.93
C LEU A 128 2.91 4.75 16.39
N ALA A 129 2.68 5.85 15.67
CA ALA A 129 3.76 6.67 15.13
C ALA A 129 4.62 7.29 16.24
N ASN A 130 4.02 7.87 17.28
CA ASN A 130 4.77 8.45 18.40
C ASN A 130 5.50 7.38 19.22
N GLY A 131 4.86 6.23 19.47
CA GLY A 131 5.51 5.09 20.13
C GLY A 131 6.74 4.62 19.36
N LEU A 132 6.60 4.36 18.05
CA LEU A 132 7.71 3.93 17.20
C LEU A 132 8.83 4.96 17.11
N LYS A 133 8.50 6.25 17.03
CA LYS A 133 9.49 7.34 17.01
C LYS A 133 10.40 7.29 18.23
N HIS A 134 9.82 7.15 19.42
CA HIS A 134 10.60 7.15 20.66
C HIS A 134 11.35 5.84 20.86
N LEU A 135 10.80 4.70 20.42
CA LEU A 135 11.47 3.40 20.49
C LEU A 135 12.67 3.30 19.55
N ILE A 136 12.58 3.87 18.35
CA ILE A 136 13.63 3.75 17.31
C ILE A 136 14.64 4.89 17.42
N GLY A 137 14.21 6.12 17.69
CA GLY A 137 15.12 7.26 17.84
C GLY A 137 15.91 7.60 16.57
N ARG A 138 15.33 7.42 15.38
CA ARG A 138 16.02 7.65 14.11
C ARG A 138 16.28 9.15 13.87
N PRO A 139 17.52 9.57 13.57
CA PRO A 139 17.82 10.96 13.23
C PRO A 139 17.12 11.39 11.94
N ARG A 140 16.64 12.63 11.89
CA ARG A 140 16.08 13.22 10.66
C ARG A 140 17.18 13.50 9.64
N PRO A 141 16.86 13.48 8.33
CA PRO A 141 17.86 13.71 7.27
C PRO A 141 18.64 15.00 7.48
N LYS A 142 18.00 16.08 7.95
CA LYS A 142 18.62 17.38 8.22
C LYS A 142 19.77 17.35 9.22
N PHE A 143 19.79 16.39 10.15
CA PHE A 143 20.87 16.24 11.13
C PHE A 143 21.96 15.27 10.69
N THR A 144 21.78 14.56 9.57
CA THR A 144 22.73 13.60 9.05
C THR A 144 23.83 14.32 8.27
N HIS A 145 24.93 14.69 8.96
CA HIS A 145 26.11 15.33 8.37
C HIS A 145 27.32 14.40 8.22
N SER A 146 27.45 13.36 9.04
CA SER A 146 28.70 12.58 9.16
C SER A 146 28.56 11.05 9.25
N GLY A 147 27.38 10.47 9.04
CA GLY A 147 27.19 9.01 9.02
C GLY A 147 27.25 8.28 10.38
N ASP A 148 27.87 8.87 11.40
CA ASP A 148 28.01 8.27 12.75
C ASP A 148 26.82 8.60 13.66
N TRP A 149 25.69 7.92 13.46
CA TRP A 149 24.53 8.08 14.33
C TRP A 149 24.09 6.73 14.89
N GLN A 150 23.85 6.71 16.20
CA GLN A 150 23.32 5.54 16.88
C GLN A 150 21.79 5.57 16.87
N ILE A 151 21.18 4.47 16.41
CA ILE A 151 19.74 4.23 16.55
C ILE A 151 19.53 3.72 17.98
N THR A 152 18.91 4.54 18.82
CA THR A 152 18.65 4.22 20.22
C THR A 152 17.37 4.89 20.68
N MET A 153 16.68 4.30 21.65
CA MET A 153 15.46 4.88 22.22
C MET A 153 15.73 6.33 22.67
N SER A 154 14.94 7.28 22.17
CA SER A 154 15.20 8.70 22.41
C SER A 154 13.95 9.58 22.39
N PHE A 155 13.95 10.57 23.28
CA PHE A 155 12.95 11.63 23.34
C PHE A 155 13.51 12.98 22.88
N VAL A 156 14.75 13.00 22.37
CA VAL A 156 15.42 14.22 21.90
C VAL A 156 14.80 14.69 20.59
N SER A 157 14.53 15.99 20.48
CA SER A 157 14.04 16.62 19.25
C SER A 157 15.00 16.35 18.09
N GLY A 158 14.49 15.83 16.98
CA GLY A 158 15.28 15.50 15.80
C GLY A 158 15.68 14.03 15.66
N LEU A 159 15.47 13.21 16.70
CA LEU A 159 15.58 11.75 16.66
C LEU A 159 14.21 11.06 16.45
N ASP A 160 13.25 11.78 15.89
CA ASP A 160 11.86 11.32 15.71
C ASP A 160 11.50 11.13 14.23
N SER A 161 12.45 10.67 13.40
CA SER A 161 12.26 10.58 11.94
C SER A 161 11.36 9.42 11.51
N PHE A 162 11.57 8.23 12.07
CA PHE A 162 10.82 7.04 11.68
C PHE A 162 9.69 6.73 12.69
N PRO A 163 8.45 6.48 12.24
CA PRO A 163 7.92 6.74 10.90
C PRO A 163 7.49 8.20 10.70
N SER A 164 7.25 8.58 9.45
CA SER A 164 6.69 9.89 9.10
C SER A 164 5.23 10.02 9.54
N GLY A 165 4.95 10.91 10.51
CA GLY A 165 3.59 11.13 11.02
C GLY A 165 2.59 11.63 9.96
N HIS A 166 3.03 12.46 9.01
CA HIS A 166 2.18 12.92 7.90
C HIS A 166 1.76 11.76 6.99
N SER A 167 2.72 10.87 6.67
CA SER A 167 2.45 9.65 5.89
C SER A 167 1.50 8.74 6.66
N THR A 168 1.80 8.45 7.94
CA THR A 168 0.99 7.59 8.80
C THR A 168 -0.45 8.06 8.92
N ALA A 169 -0.69 9.33 9.23
CA ALA A 169 -2.03 9.87 9.36
C ALA A 169 -2.80 9.86 8.01
N SER A 170 -2.13 10.25 6.92
CA SER A 170 -2.76 10.33 5.59
C SER A 170 -3.16 8.95 5.08
N PHE A 171 -2.28 7.95 5.18
CA PHE A 171 -2.59 6.59 4.77
C PHE A 171 -3.64 5.92 5.68
N ALA A 172 -3.70 6.27 6.97
CA ALA A 172 -4.75 5.78 7.87
C ALA A 172 -6.14 6.24 7.43
N VAL A 173 -6.31 7.55 7.21
CA VAL A 173 -7.57 8.13 6.73
C VAL A 173 -7.91 7.63 5.33
N ALA A 174 -6.93 7.63 4.41
CA ALA A 174 -7.14 7.16 3.04
C ALA A 174 -7.56 5.68 2.98
N THR A 175 -7.02 4.83 3.86
CA THR A 175 -7.39 3.41 3.92
C THR A 175 -8.84 3.21 4.36
N VAL A 176 -9.31 3.98 5.35
CA VAL A 176 -10.72 3.96 5.77
C VAL A 176 -11.61 4.40 4.61
N LEU A 177 -11.29 5.53 3.97
CA LEU A 177 -12.07 6.06 2.86
C LEU A 177 -12.08 5.09 1.67
N ALA A 178 -10.95 4.47 1.33
CA ALA A 178 -10.87 3.47 0.27
C ALA A 178 -11.71 2.22 0.56
N LYS A 179 -11.85 1.83 1.83
CA LYS A 179 -12.69 0.69 2.24
C LYS A 179 -14.18 1.03 2.22
N ARG A 180 -14.56 2.27 2.56
CA ARG A 180 -15.96 2.72 2.59
C ARG A 180 -16.46 3.24 1.25
N PHE A 181 -15.57 3.76 0.42
CA PHE A 181 -15.86 4.33 -0.89
C PHE A 181 -14.85 3.80 -1.94
N PRO A 182 -14.97 2.52 -2.37
CA PRO A 182 -13.99 1.87 -3.23
C PRO A 182 -13.69 2.59 -4.55
N ILE A 183 -14.69 3.24 -5.14
CA ILE A 183 -14.54 4.03 -6.37
C ILE A 183 -13.53 5.18 -6.18
N TRP A 184 -13.54 5.82 -5.01
CA TRP A 184 -12.64 6.92 -4.67
C TRP A 184 -11.34 6.44 -4.01
N GLY A 185 -11.21 5.14 -3.75
CA GLY A 185 -10.06 4.54 -3.08
C GLY A 185 -8.72 4.85 -3.76
N PRO A 186 -8.58 4.65 -5.09
CA PRO A 186 -7.36 4.99 -5.80
C PRO A 186 -6.95 6.46 -5.59
N LEU A 187 -7.91 7.39 -5.73
CA LEU A 187 -7.66 8.82 -5.51
C LEU A 187 -7.19 9.12 -4.07
N CYS A 188 -7.85 8.55 -3.07
CA CYS A 188 -7.49 8.75 -1.66
C CYS A 188 -6.06 8.25 -1.37
N ILE A 189 -5.71 7.09 -1.89
CA ILE A 189 -4.38 6.50 -1.70
C ILE A 189 -3.31 7.28 -2.48
N SER A 190 -3.62 7.76 -3.69
CA SER A 190 -2.73 8.64 -4.46
C SER A 190 -2.47 9.96 -3.74
N LEU A 191 -3.47 10.56 -3.09
CA LEU A 191 -3.29 11.76 -2.27
C LEU A 191 -2.41 11.48 -1.03
N ALA A 192 -2.60 10.34 -0.36
CA ALA A 192 -1.73 9.95 0.75
C ALA A 192 -0.28 9.70 0.30
N ALA A 193 -0.08 9.08 -0.87
CA ALA A 193 1.23 8.91 -1.47
C ALA A 193 1.88 10.25 -1.85
N PHE A 194 1.09 11.21 -2.36
CA PHE A 194 1.54 12.57 -2.62
C PHE A 194 2.02 13.28 -1.34
N VAL A 195 1.28 13.15 -0.23
CA VAL A 195 1.73 13.65 1.08
C VAL A 195 3.04 12.99 1.50
N ALA A 196 3.15 11.68 1.38
CA ALA A 196 4.38 10.96 1.73
C ALA A 196 5.58 11.45 0.89
N LEU A 197 5.40 11.61 -0.42
CA LEU A 197 6.43 12.14 -1.33
C LEU A 197 6.84 13.56 -0.95
N SER A 198 5.87 14.43 -0.60
CA SER A 198 6.13 15.81 -0.17
C SER A 198 7.10 15.88 1.02
N ARG A 199 7.10 14.87 1.90
CA ARG A 199 7.98 14.82 3.08
C ARG A 199 9.43 14.50 2.73
N VAL A 200 9.62 13.68 1.69
CA VAL A 200 10.93 13.33 1.13
C VAL A 200 11.49 14.50 0.35
N LEU A 201 10.67 15.15 -0.49
CA LEU A 201 11.08 16.33 -1.28
C LEU A 201 11.48 17.52 -0.40
N ARG A 202 10.86 17.68 0.77
CA ARG A 202 11.28 18.69 1.76
C ARG A 202 12.58 18.31 2.51
N GLY A 203 13.10 17.10 2.34
CA GLY A 203 14.27 16.61 3.10
C GLY A 203 14.00 16.41 4.59
N SER A 204 12.72 16.31 4.99
CA SER A 204 12.32 16.22 6.39
C SER A 204 12.30 14.79 6.94
N HIS A 205 12.23 13.82 6.04
CA HIS A 205 12.10 12.39 6.28
C HIS A 205 12.80 11.63 5.16
N PHE A 206 13.38 10.49 5.50
CA PHE A 206 13.91 9.55 4.52
C PHE A 206 12.76 8.86 3.75
N PRO A 207 12.99 8.38 2.51
CA PRO A 207 12.07 7.50 1.78
C PRO A 207 11.51 6.36 2.64
N THR A 208 12.36 5.66 3.40
CA THR A 208 11.90 4.59 4.30
C THR A 208 11.03 5.09 5.46
N ASP A 209 11.21 6.33 5.96
CA ASP A 209 10.31 6.90 6.96
C ASP A 209 8.90 7.14 6.39
N ALA A 210 8.83 7.56 5.12
CA ALA A 210 7.59 7.77 4.40
C ALA A 210 6.87 6.44 4.13
N VAL A 211 7.61 5.42 3.70
CA VAL A 211 7.09 4.06 3.44
C VAL A 211 6.68 3.35 4.72
N GLY A 212 7.51 3.42 5.78
CA GLY A 212 7.17 2.92 7.11
C GLY A 212 5.92 3.59 7.65
N GLY A 213 5.78 4.90 7.42
CA GLY A 213 4.56 5.62 7.74
C GLY A 213 3.34 5.11 6.98
N ALA A 214 3.47 4.82 5.69
CA ALA A 214 2.39 4.27 4.87
C ALA A 214 1.95 2.89 5.37
N ILE A 215 2.89 2.01 5.75
CA ILE A 215 2.60 0.70 6.34
C ILE A 215 1.79 0.87 7.62
N VAL A 216 2.28 1.66 8.58
CA VAL A 216 1.57 1.90 9.86
C VAL A 216 0.19 2.52 9.63
N GLY A 217 0.07 3.45 8.68
CA GLY A 217 -1.19 4.05 8.29
C GLY A 217 -2.20 3.03 7.75
N VAL A 218 -1.79 2.21 6.78
CA VAL A 218 -2.64 1.16 6.20
C VAL A 218 -3.12 0.17 7.27
N LEU A 219 -2.25 -0.24 8.19
CA LEU A 219 -2.64 -1.13 9.30
C LEU A 219 -3.66 -0.46 10.23
N SER A 220 -3.38 0.79 10.64
CA SER A 220 -4.26 1.57 11.51
C SER A 220 -5.65 1.76 10.91
N GLY A 221 -5.71 2.14 9.63
CA GLY A 221 -6.98 2.31 8.91
C GLY A 221 -7.72 1.00 8.69
N SER A 222 -7.00 -0.10 8.41
CA SER A 222 -7.61 -1.42 8.23
C SER A 222 -8.28 -1.92 9.50
N ILE A 223 -7.64 -1.74 10.66
CA ILE A 223 -8.16 -2.10 11.98
C ILE A 223 -9.34 -1.20 12.36
N ALA A 224 -9.19 0.12 12.22
CA ALA A 224 -10.25 1.07 12.57
C ALA A 224 -11.53 0.87 11.74
N ALA A 225 -11.39 0.44 10.48
CA ALA A 225 -12.52 0.16 9.61
C ALA A 225 -13.13 -1.24 9.83
N ALA A 226 -12.80 -1.93 10.93
CA ALA A 226 -13.29 -3.27 11.24
C ALA A 226 -13.76 -3.36 12.70
N PRO A 227 -14.77 -4.21 12.99
CA PRO A 227 -15.17 -4.48 14.37
C PRO A 227 -14.05 -5.20 15.13
N PHE A 228 -13.98 -5.00 16.45
CA PHE A 228 -12.92 -5.54 17.31
C PHE A 228 -12.64 -7.04 17.12
N ARG A 229 -13.70 -7.85 17.00
CA ARG A 229 -13.62 -9.30 16.75
C ARG A 229 -12.90 -9.71 15.46
N GLU A 230 -12.79 -8.81 14.49
CA GLU A 230 -12.17 -9.03 13.17
C GLU A 230 -10.83 -8.30 13.03
N TRP A 231 -10.26 -7.79 14.12
CA TRP A 231 -8.98 -7.08 14.05
C TRP A 231 -7.84 -7.95 13.53
N ARG A 232 -7.81 -9.24 13.89
CA ARG A 232 -6.79 -10.17 13.38
C ARG A 232 -6.84 -10.29 11.86
N THR A 233 -8.02 -10.56 11.30
CA THR A 233 -8.19 -10.74 9.85
C THR A 233 -7.98 -9.41 9.11
N SER A 234 -8.39 -8.30 9.72
CA SER A 234 -8.19 -6.95 9.18
C SER A 234 -6.72 -6.52 9.17
N LEU A 235 -5.96 -6.90 10.21
CA LEU A 235 -4.51 -6.70 10.26
C LEU A 235 -3.81 -7.52 9.18
N GLN A 236 -4.17 -8.79 9.01
CA GLN A 236 -3.61 -9.64 7.96
C GLN A 236 -3.86 -9.08 6.55
N GLU A 237 -5.09 -8.63 6.29
CA GLU A 237 -5.45 -8.00 5.02
C GLU A 237 -4.73 -6.65 4.84
N GLY A 238 -4.60 -5.86 5.91
CA GLY A 238 -3.83 -4.62 5.92
C GLY A 238 -2.35 -4.85 5.58
N CYS A 239 -1.71 -5.84 6.20
CA CYS A 239 -0.32 -6.23 5.92
C CYS A 239 -0.15 -6.63 4.45
N ARG A 240 -1.06 -7.44 3.92
CA ARG A 240 -1.02 -7.88 2.51
C ARG A 240 -1.19 -6.71 1.54
N ARG A 241 -2.12 -5.79 1.81
CA ARG A 241 -2.32 -4.58 0.99
C ARG A 241 -1.11 -3.65 1.04
N ALA A 242 -0.53 -3.46 2.23
CA ALA A 242 0.70 -2.70 2.39
C ALA A 242 1.86 -3.37 1.62
N ALA A 243 2.01 -4.69 1.70
CA ALA A 243 3.03 -5.43 0.95
C ALA A 243 2.91 -5.19 -0.56
N ILE A 244 1.71 -5.31 -1.13
CA ILE A 244 1.47 -5.01 -2.55
C ILE A 244 1.91 -3.58 -2.90
N GLY A 245 1.39 -2.59 -2.17
CA GLY A 245 1.67 -1.18 -2.48
C GLY A 245 3.16 -0.84 -2.36
N VAL A 246 3.82 -1.32 -1.30
CA VAL A 246 5.22 -1.04 -1.01
C VAL A 246 6.15 -1.76 -1.99
N SER A 247 5.88 -3.02 -2.34
CA SER A 247 6.68 -3.77 -3.31
C SER A 247 6.52 -3.25 -4.73
N VAL A 248 5.31 -2.82 -5.13
CA VAL A 248 5.09 -2.18 -6.45
C VAL A 248 5.81 -0.84 -6.51
N ALA A 249 5.67 0.00 -5.48
CA ALA A 249 6.37 1.28 -5.44
C ALA A 249 7.91 1.11 -5.42
N PHE A 250 8.41 0.09 -4.72
CA PHE A 250 9.82 -0.29 -4.73
C PHE A 250 10.28 -0.70 -6.13
N ALA A 251 9.55 -1.58 -6.80
CA ALA A 251 9.88 -2.05 -8.15
C ALA A 251 9.93 -0.91 -9.17
N VAL A 252 8.97 0.01 -9.11
CA VAL A 252 8.92 1.20 -9.96
C VAL A 252 10.12 2.09 -9.68
N LEU A 253 10.36 2.46 -8.42
CA LEU A 253 11.48 3.34 -8.06
C LEU A 253 12.83 2.72 -8.42
N TRP A 254 13.00 1.41 -8.19
CA TRP A 254 14.20 0.67 -8.59
C TRP A 254 14.44 0.76 -10.09
N THR A 255 13.41 0.48 -10.88
CA THR A 255 13.50 0.56 -12.35
C THR A 255 13.91 1.95 -12.81
N LEU A 256 13.30 2.99 -12.24
CA LEU A 256 13.55 4.37 -12.64
C LEU A 256 14.95 4.87 -12.25
N SER A 257 15.58 4.29 -11.22
CA SER A 257 16.87 4.73 -10.68
C SER A 257 18.06 3.91 -11.17
N HIS A 258 17.93 2.59 -11.29
CA HIS A 258 19.06 1.72 -11.57
C HIS A 258 19.15 1.36 -13.05
N LYS A 259 20.37 1.48 -13.59
CA LYS A 259 20.73 0.88 -14.87
C LYS A 259 21.01 -0.61 -14.68
N MET A 260 21.14 -1.33 -15.79
CA MET A 260 21.57 -2.74 -15.73
C MET A 260 23.09 -2.75 -15.51
N ASP A 261 23.52 -3.06 -14.29
CA ASP A 261 24.95 -3.03 -13.92
C ASP A 261 25.65 -4.37 -14.20
N ASP A 262 24.95 -5.50 -14.01
CA ASP A 262 25.44 -6.85 -14.30
C ASP A 262 24.79 -7.37 -15.58
N GLU A 263 25.58 -7.43 -16.66
CA GLU A 263 25.09 -7.88 -17.97
C GLU A 263 24.61 -9.34 -17.94
N PHE A 264 25.26 -10.22 -17.17
CA PHE A 264 24.90 -11.64 -17.14
C PHE A 264 23.63 -11.87 -16.33
N VAL A 265 23.63 -11.47 -15.05
CA VAL A 265 22.48 -11.64 -14.16
C VAL A 265 21.30 -10.82 -14.65
N GLY A 266 21.54 -9.61 -15.14
CA GLY A 266 20.52 -8.75 -15.72
C GLY A 266 19.86 -9.36 -16.95
N THR A 267 20.64 -9.87 -17.91
CA THR A 267 20.10 -10.53 -19.11
C THR A 267 19.32 -11.78 -18.75
N LEU A 268 19.85 -12.60 -17.82
CA LEU A 268 19.17 -13.81 -17.35
C LEU A 268 17.82 -13.49 -16.71
N LEU A 269 17.78 -12.55 -15.77
CA LEU A 269 16.54 -12.15 -15.10
C LEU A 269 15.52 -11.54 -16.06
N MET A 270 15.98 -10.75 -17.04
CA MET A 270 15.10 -10.17 -18.04
C MET A 270 14.51 -11.24 -18.96
N GLY A 271 15.31 -12.22 -19.39
CA GLY A 271 14.85 -13.35 -20.20
C GLY A 271 13.85 -14.24 -19.44
N LEU A 272 14.15 -14.59 -18.20
CA LEU A 272 13.24 -15.35 -17.33
C LEU A 272 11.94 -14.58 -17.07
N GLY A 273 12.02 -13.26 -16.86
CA GLY A 273 10.87 -12.38 -16.67
C GLY A 273 9.96 -12.33 -17.89
N ALA A 274 10.53 -12.14 -19.09
CA ALA A 274 9.80 -12.17 -20.34
C ALA A 274 9.13 -13.54 -20.58
N ALA A 275 9.83 -14.64 -20.31
CA ALA A 275 9.27 -15.99 -20.42
C ALA A 275 8.08 -16.21 -19.47
N ALA A 276 8.19 -15.75 -18.21
CA ALA A 276 7.10 -15.83 -17.25
C ALA A 276 5.87 -15.00 -17.68
N ILE A 277 6.08 -13.79 -18.23
CA ILE A 277 4.99 -12.98 -18.79
C ILE A 277 4.35 -13.70 -19.97
N MET A 278 5.12 -14.19 -20.94
CA MET A 278 4.58 -14.93 -22.08
C MET A 278 3.78 -16.17 -21.65
N ALA A 279 4.30 -16.94 -20.69
CA ALA A 279 3.59 -18.07 -20.13
C ALA A 279 2.27 -17.65 -19.45
N SER A 280 2.27 -16.53 -18.73
CA SER A 280 1.05 -16.00 -18.09
C SER A 280 -0.03 -15.59 -19.10
N VAL A 281 0.38 -14.94 -20.21
CA VAL A 281 -0.50 -14.56 -21.31
C VAL A 281 -1.04 -15.80 -22.02
N TRP A 282 -0.18 -16.79 -22.25
CA TRP A 282 -0.56 -18.07 -22.85
C TRP A 282 -1.62 -18.79 -22.01
N ILE A 283 -1.42 -18.92 -20.70
CA ILE A 283 -2.39 -19.55 -19.77
C ILE A 283 -3.75 -18.84 -19.83
N ARG A 284 -3.76 -17.51 -19.93
CA ARG A 284 -5.00 -16.73 -20.05
C ARG A 284 -5.68 -16.94 -21.40
N TRP A 285 -4.90 -16.96 -22.47
CA TRP A 285 -5.41 -17.18 -23.83
C TRP A 285 -6.00 -18.57 -24.02
N THR A 286 -5.33 -19.62 -23.52
CA THR A 286 -5.85 -21.00 -23.58
C THR A 286 -7.13 -21.16 -22.77
N GLY A 287 -7.19 -20.56 -21.57
CA GLY A 287 -8.41 -20.54 -20.75
C GLY A 287 -9.61 -19.88 -21.45
N TRP A 288 -9.36 -18.82 -22.23
CA TRP A 288 -10.41 -18.20 -23.05
C TRP A 288 -10.82 -19.09 -24.24
N LYS A 289 -9.83 -19.61 -24.98
CA LYS A 289 -10.06 -20.39 -26.22
C LYS A 289 -10.78 -21.71 -25.97
N LEU A 290 -10.47 -22.40 -24.87
CA LEU A 290 -11.06 -23.70 -24.56
C LEU A 290 -12.50 -23.61 -24.04
N GLY A 291 -13.08 -22.42 -23.94
CA GLY A 291 -14.43 -22.24 -23.40
C GLY A 291 -14.56 -22.75 -21.97
N GLU A 292 -13.44 -22.94 -21.25
CA GLU A 292 -13.34 -23.45 -19.89
C GLU A 292 -13.80 -22.39 -18.86
N ARG A 293 -14.92 -21.71 -19.14
CA ARG A 293 -15.64 -20.87 -18.17
C ARG A 293 -16.01 -21.64 -16.89
N SER A 294 -16.06 -22.97 -16.96
CA SER A 294 -16.47 -23.89 -15.89
C SER A 294 -15.30 -24.38 -15.01
N LYS A 295 -14.04 -24.40 -15.49
CA LYS A 295 -12.91 -24.91 -14.68
C LYS A 295 -12.19 -23.80 -13.95
N GLY A 296 -12.60 -23.59 -12.69
CA GLY A 296 -11.78 -23.09 -11.58
C GLY A 296 -11.07 -21.73 -11.76
N THR A 297 -11.41 -20.76 -10.91
CA THR A 297 -10.73 -19.44 -10.80
C THR A 297 -9.21 -19.49 -10.52
N TRP A 298 -8.65 -20.69 -10.27
CA TRP A 298 -7.25 -20.94 -9.95
C TRP A 298 -6.28 -20.57 -11.08
N HIS A 299 -6.56 -20.97 -12.32
CA HIS A 299 -5.65 -20.73 -13.45
C HIS A 299 -5.52 -19.23 -13.75
N LEU A 300 -6.62 -18.49 -13.69
CA LEU A 300 -6.67 -17.04 -13.84
C LEU A 300 -5.91 -16.30 -12.74
N LYS A 301 -6.02 -16.74 -11.48
CA LYS A 301 -5.27 -16.15 -10.35
C LYS A 301 -3.77 -16.43 -10.48
N THR A 302 -3.41 -17.68 -10.78
CA THR A 302 -2.01 -18.10 -10.91
C THR A 302 -1.30 -17.36 -12.03
N SER A 303 -1.97 -17.14 -13.17
CA SER A 303 -1.41 -16.34 -14.26
C SER A 303 -1.11 -14.89 -13.84
N LEU A 304 -1.93 -14.23 -13.01
CA LEU A 304 -1.65 -12.87 -12.53
C LEU A 304 -0.40 -12.82 -11.66
N TYR A 305 -0.23 -13.80 -10.76
CA TYR A 305 0.93 -13.86 -9.89
C TYR A 305 2.22 -14.15 -10.68
N LEU A 306 2.13 -15.02 -11.69
CA LEU A 306 3.23 -15.28 -12.61
C LEU A 306 3.60 -14.05 -13.44
N MET A 307 2.60 -13.30 -13.92
CA MET A 307 2.79 -12.05 -14.63
C MET A 307 3.49 -11.00 -13.76
N GLY A 308 3.03 -10.80 -12.52
CA GLY A 308 3.66 -9.89 -11.57
C GLY A 308 5.10 -10.29 -11.21
N TYR A 309 5.36 -11.58 -11.05
CA TYR A 309 6.71 -12.10 -10.83
C TYR A 309 7.62 -11.87 -12.06
N GLY A 310 7.09 -12.05 -13.26
CA GLY A 310 7.82 -11.77 -14.50
C GLY A 310 8.21 -10.30 -14.64
N LEU A 311 7.29 -9.37 -14.33
CA LEU A 311 7.58 -7.93 -14.29
C LEU A 311 8.66 -7.59 -13.24
N ALA A 312 8.63 -8.24 -12.08
CA ALA A 312 9.66 -8.05 -11.05
C ALA A 312 11.03 -8.55 -11.51
N ALA A 313 11.11 -9.67 -12.22
CA ALA A 313 12.37 -10.17 -12.78
C ALA A 313 12.96 -9.22 -13.83
N MET A 314 12.11 -8.57 -14.63
CA MET A 314 12.55 -7.58 -15.61
C MET A 314 13.18 -6.31 -14.97
N THR A 315 12.95 -6.04 -13.68
CA THR A 315 13.66 -4.95 -12.98
C THR A 315 15.13 -5.29 -12.68
N THR A 316 15.57 -6.52 -12.97
CA THR A 316 16.93 -7.05 -12.76
C THR A 316 17.45 -6.93 -11.33
N SER A 317 16.55 -6.87 -10.35
CA SER A 317 16.92 -6.79 -8.93
C SER A 317 16.40 -7.98 -8.18
N LEU A 318 17.32 -8.73 -7.56
CA LEU A 318 16.96 -9.84 -6.69
C LEU A 318 16.11 -9.38 -5.51
N LEU A 319 16.34 -8.17 -4.97
CA LEU A 319 15.51 -7.61 -3.91
C LEU A 319 14.07 -7.37 -4.37
N VAL A 320 13.88 -6.82 -5.57
CA VAL A 320 12.54 -6.61 -6.14
C VAL A 320 11.86 -7.94 -6.44
N VAL A 321 12.58 -8.89 -7.04
CA VAL A 321 12.10 -10.25 -7.32
C VAL A 321 11.67 -10.95 -6.04
N SER A 322 12.46 -10.89 -4.97
CA SER A 322 12.11 -11.49 -3.68
C SER A 322 10.90 -10.80 -3.04
N ALA A 323 10.86 -9.47 -3.01
CA ALA A 323 9.74 -8.71 -2.45
C ALA A 323 8.40 -9.00 -3.17
N VAL A 324 8.41 -8.96 -4.50
CA VAL A 324 7.22 -9.25 -5.31
C VAL A 324 6.88 -10.74 -5.26
N GLY A 325 7.87 -11.63 -5.24
CA GLY A 325 7.67 -13.07 -5.06
C GLY A 325 6.94 -13.40 -3.76
N PHE A 326 7.38 -12.85 -2.63
CA PHE A 326 6.67 -13.01 -1.36
C PHE A 326 5.28 -12.39 -1.38
N THR A 327 5.09 -11.26 -2.07
CA THR A 327 3.77 -10.64 -2.26
C THR A 327 2.83 -11.52 -3.08
N CYS A 328 3.32 -12.12 -4.16
CA CYS A 328 2.60 -13.07 -4.99
C CYS A 328 2.19 -14.31 -4.18
N LEU A 329 3.12 -14.88 -3.40
CA LEU A 329 2.82 -15.99 -2.49
C LEU A 329 1.77 -15.62 -1.45
N ALA A 330 1.87 -14.44 -0.84
CA ALA A 330 0.89 -13.96 0.13
C ALA A 330 -0.52 -13.87 -0.48
N CYS A 331 -0.63 -13.33 -1.70
CA CYS A 331 -1.89 -13.23 -2.42
C CYS A 331 -2.44 -14.61 -2.82
N TRP A 332 -1.56 -15.53 -3.23
CA TRP A 332 -1.93 -16.88 -3.58
C TRP A 332 -2.47 -17.65 -2.36
N PHE A 333 -1.76 -17.65 -1.24
CA PHE A 333 -2.21 -18.29 0.00
C PHE A 333 -3.55 -17.71 0.46
N HIS A 334 -3.68 -16.38 0.47
CA HIS A 334 -4.93 -15.72 0.83
C HIS A 334 -6.09 -16.12 -0.09
N ALA A 335 -5.87 -16.16 -1.41
CA ALA A 335 -6.90 -16.53 -2.37
C ALA A 335 -7.40 -17.96 -2.20
N ASN A 336 -6.61 -18.83 -1.56
CA ASN A 336 -6.93 -20.23 -1.28
C ASN A 336 -7.51 -20.46 0.13
N THR A 337 -7.61 -19.42 0.97
CA THR A 337 -8.29 -19.50 2.28
C THR A 337 -9.83 -19.46 2.21
N LYS A 338 -10.40 -19.11 1.04
CA LYS A 338 -11.86 -18.98 0.87
C LYS A 338 -12.39 -20.20 0.12
N ALA A 339 -13.34 -20.92 0.71
CA ALA A 339 -13.98 -22.07 0.08
C ALA A 339 -14.56 -21.72 -1.31
N PRO A 340 -14.45 -22.63 -2.31
CA PRO A 340 -15.03 -22.46 -3.63
C PRO A 340 -16.56 -22.41 -3.50
N GLY A 341 -17.14 -21.20 -3.50
CA GLY A 341 -18.58 -21.00 -3.29
C GLY A 341 -18.96 -19.64 -2.71
N SER A 342 -18.04 -18.90 -2.10
CA SER A 342 -18.25 -17.48 -1.72
C SER A 342 -17.83 -16.49 -2.82
N SER A 343 -17.58 -17.02 -4.02
CA SER A 343 -17.10 -16.29 -5.18
C SER A 343 -18.23 -15.58 -5.93
N GLU A 344 -18.82 -14.57 -5.31
CA GLU A 344 -19.39 -13.43 -6.01
C GLU A 344 -18.58 -12.19 -5.64
N GLU A 345 -17.67 -11.78 -6.55
CA GLU A 345 -17.39 -10.37 -6.94
C GLU A 345 -15.96 -10.07 -7.45
N LEU A 346 -15.01 -11.00 -7.49
CA LEU A 346 -13.68 -10.68 -8.05
C LEU A 346 -13.25 -11.73 -9.08
N LEU A 347 -13.37 -11.32 -10.35
CA LEU A 347 -12.96 -11.97 -11.60
C LEU A 347 -14.06 -12.71 -12.41
N ASN A 348 -15.28 -12.17 -12.46
CA ASN A 348 -15.92 -12.05 -13.78
C ASN A 348 -15.22 -10.87 -14.49
N LEU A 349 -14.11 -11.16 -15.17
CA LEU A 349 -13.43 -10.17 -15.98
C LEU A 349 -14.25 -10.00 -17.27
N SER A 350 -15.12 -8.98 -17.28
CA SER A 350 -15.63 -8.44 -18.53
C SER A 350 -14.45 -8.15 -19.46
N ILE A 351 -14.63 -8.26 -20.79
CA ILE A 351 -13.61 -7.95 -21.81
C ILE A 351 -12.86 -6.64 -21.50
N VAL A 352 -13.56 -5.64 -20.98
CA VAL A 352 -13.01 -4.34 -20.54
C VAL A 352 -11.90 -4.47 -19.48
N LYS A 353 -12.05 -5.37 -18.50
CA LYS A 353 -11.07 -5.55 -17.41
C LYS A 353 -9.84 -6.35 -17.87
N GLU A 354 -10.00 -7.32 -18.77
CA GLU A 354 -8.87 -7.97 -19.44
C GLU A 354 -8.11 -6.96 -20.32
N GLY A 355 -8.83 -6.14 -21.10
CA GLY A 355 -8.22 -5.07 -21.88
C GLY A 355 -7.41 -4.08 -21.02
N ALA A 356 -7.95 -3.69 -19.87
CA ALA A 356 -7.23 -2.85 -18.91
C ALA A 356 -5.98 -3.54 -18.33
N LEU A 357 -6.04 -4.85 -18.05
CA LEU A 357 -4.90 -5.63 -17.59
C LEU A 357 -3.78 -5.64 -18.65
N PHE A 358 -4.10 -5.96 -19.90
CA PHE A 358 -3.12 -5.97 -20.98
C PHE A 358 -2.56 -4.58 -21.29
N GLY A 359 -3.40 -3.54 -21.24
CA GLY A 359 -2.94 -2.16 -21.36
C GLY A 359 -1.99 -1.76 -20.23
N GLY A 360 -2.30 -2.14 -18.99
CA GLY A 360 -1.43 -1.94 -17.84
C GLY A 360 -0.11 -2.71 -17.93
N LEU A 361 -0.15 -3.96 -18.42
CA LEU A 361 1.05 -4.76 -18.68
C LEU A 361 1.94 -4.11 -19.74
N ALA A 362 1.35 -3.67 -20.86
CA ALA A 362 2.10 -3.00 -21.92
C ALA A 362 2.78 -1.72 -21.41
N LEU A 363 2.05 -0.91 -20.63
CA LEU A 363 2.61 0.28 -19.98
C LEU A 363 3.74 -0.08 -19.00
N ALA A 364 3.58 -1.13 -18.20
CA ALA A 364 4.61 -1.57 -17.26
C ALA A 364 5.88 -2.02 -17.99
N VAL A 365 5.74 -2.81 -19.06
CA VAL A 365 6.87 -3.23 -19.91
C VAL A 365 7.52 -2.02 -20.58
N LEU A 366 6.72 -1.07 -21.09
CA LEU A 366 7.25 0.17 -21.66
C LEU A 366 8.10 0.93 -20.65
N ILE A 367 7.59 1.15 -19.44
CA ILE A 367 8.35 1.81 -18.35
C ILE A 367 9.65 1.05 -18.04
N LEU A 368 9.59 -0.29 -17.94
CA LEU A 368 10.76 -1.14 -17.68
C LEU A 368 11.85 -1.01 -18.74
N VAL A 369 11.46 -0.79 -19.99
CA VAL A 369 12.40 -0.71 -21.13
C VAL A 369 12.88 0.73 -21.36
N THR A 370 11.98 1.72 -21.36
CA THR A 370 12.30 3.08 -21.80
C THR A 370 12.66 4.04 -20.67
N ALA A 371 12.18 3.79 -19.45
CA ALA A 371 12.36 4.70 -18.32
C ALA A 371 13.45 4.24 -17.34
N ARG A 372 14.25 3.24 -17.72
CA ARG A 372 15.27 2.65 -16.86
C ARG A 372 16.42 3.63 -16.60
N GLY A 373 16.72 3.86 -15.32
CA GLY A 373 17.82 4.76 -14.91
C GLY A 373 17.65 6.22 -15.38
N VAL A 374 16.40 6.68 -15.53
CA VAL A 374 16.07 8.08 -15.87
C VAL A 374 16.26 9.01 -14.67
N LEU A 375 16.09 8.51 -13.45
CA LEU A 375 16.34 9.30 -12.25
C LEU A 375 17.85 9.49 -12.06
N PRO A 376 18.27 10.70 -11.65
CA PRO A 376 19.68 11.08 -11.63
C PRO A 376 20.46 10.60 -10.40
N PHE A 377 19.88 9.73 -9.56
CA PHE A 377 20.40 9.37 -8.24
C PHE A 377 20.41 7.86 -7.97
#